data_AF-A0AAV9NBP7-F1
#
_entry.id   AF-A0AAV9NBP7-F1
#
_cell.length_a   1.000
_cell.length_b   1.000
_cell.length_c   1.000
_cell.angle_alpha   90.00
_cell.angle_beta   90.00
_cell.angle_gamma   90.00
#
_symmetry.space_group_name_H-M   'P 1'
#
loop_
_entity.id
_entity.type
_entity.pdbx_description
1 polymer ?
#
loop_
_entity_poly.entity_id
_entity_poly.type
_entity_poly.pdbx_seq_one_letter_code
_entity_poly.pdbx_strand_id
1 'polypeptide(L)'
;MQRSVENAFISASEKNRSLAFWSVSLRFLATLFILVGLGLQIGAATLNSDNFEIWISPESFVFLGIGLIWNVTEFIVRFQKKTGMHPGAHVAFDLILFGGLFSSGLIQILINYWESLPVAAGSVKIVCCLLHFVLFVFACVDCHRLRTKNAADLVAQAVASLKDNEQFELSSVGAVKEVAPGMALISIKTLAKLQNTVCEKCGETKI
;
A
#
# COMPACT_ATOMS: atom_id res chain seq x y z
N MET A 1 25.76 10.13 21.23
CA MET A 1 24.70 10.46 20.24
C MET A 1 24.74 9.54 19.02
N GLN A 2 25.88 9.35 18.35
CA GLN A 2 25.99 8.48 17.14
C GLN A 2 25.49 7.04 17.33
N ARG A 3 25.88 6.33 18.41
CA ARG A 3 25.39 4.96 18.68
C ARG A 3 23.86 4.84 18.80
N SER A 4 23.19 5.89 19.27
CA SER A 4 21.72 5.88 19.38
C SER A 4 21.04 5.94 18.01
N VAL A 5 21.65 6.65 17.06
CA VAL A 5 21.14 6.77 15.68
C VAL A 5 21.33 5.45 14.92
N GLU A 6 22.50 4.81 15.10
CA GLU A 6 22.81 3.51 14.48
C GLU A 6 21.87 2.40 14.94
N ASN A 7 21.60 2.31 16.25
CA ASN A 7 20.65 1.33 16.80
C ASN A 7 19.22 1.55 16.28
N ALA A 8 18.79 2.81 16.13
CA ALA A 8 17.47 3.13 15.58
C ALA A 8 17.36 2.72 14.09
N PHE A 9 18.43 2.91 13.32
CA PHE A 9 18.48 2.51 11.91
C PHE A 9 18.40 0.99 11.72
N ILE A 10 19.13 0.20 12.53
CA ILE A 10 19.11 -1.26 12.48
C ILE A 10 17.70 -1.80 12.80
N SER A 11 17.07 -1.29 13.87
CA SER A 11 15.71 -1.71 14.27
C SER A 11 14.67 -1.40 13.19
N ALA A 12 14.78 -0.24 12.53
CA ALA A 12 13.89 0.12 11.42
C ALA A 12 14.08 -0.79 10.19
N SER A 13 15.32 -1.16 9.87
CA SER A 13 15.66 -2.05 8.76
C SER A 13 15.08 -3.45 8.95
N GLU A 14 15.24 -4.03 10.14
CA GLU A 14 14.76 -5.37 10.46
C GLU A 14 13.22 -5.46 10.38
N LYS A 15 12.53 -4.45 10.92
CA LYS A 15 11.07 -4.36 10.86
C LYS A 15 10.56 -4.31 9.41
N ASN A 16 11.25 -3.62 8.51
CA ASN A 16 10.89 -3.54 7.09
C ASN A 16 11.08 -4.89 6.39
N ARG A 17 12.16 -5.62 6.68
CA ARG A 17 12.42 -6.94 6.09
C ARG A 17 11.37 -7.97 6.50
N SER A 18 10.96 -7.96 7.77
CA SER A 18 9.89 -8.83 8.27
C SER A 18 8.57 -8.58 7.53
N LEU A 19 8.16 -7.31 7.39
CA LEU A 19 6.90 -6.97 6.71
C LEU A 19 6.87 -7.39 5.23
N ALA A 20 8.00 -7.24 4.52
CA ALA A 20 8.11 -7.71 3.14
C ALA A 20 7.90 -9.23 3.03
N PHE A 21 8.48 -10.00 3.95
CA PHE A 21 8.30 -11.45 4.01
C PHE A 21 6.84 -11.84 4.29
N TRP A 22 6.22 -11.21 5.29
CA TRP A 22 4.82 -11.44 5.64
C TRP A 22 3.86 -11.20 4.47
N SER A 23 4.10 -10.15 3.68
CA SER A 23 3.30 -9.87 2.48
C SER A 23 3.37 -11.00 1.43
N VAL A 24 4.57 -11.56 1.19
CA VAL A 24 4.74 -12.69 0.26
C VAL A 24 3.99 -13.93 0.76
N SER A 25 4.13 -14.25 2.06
CA SER A 25 3.47 -15.41 2.65
C SER A 25 1.95 -15.33 2.58
N LEU A 26 1.37 -14.15 2.83
CA LEU A 26 -0.08 -13.94 2.75
C LEU A 26 -0.61 -14.11 1.32
N ARG A 27 0.13 -13.64 0.31
CA ARG A 27 -0.24 -13.84 -1.09
C ARG A 27 -0.14 -15.29 -1.52
N PHE A 28 0.87 -16.01 -1.05
CA PHE A 28 0.98 -17.44 -1.29
C PHE A 28 -0.23 -18.18 -0.71
N LEU A 29 -0.60 -17.85 0.53
CA LEU A 29 -1.76 -18.43 1.19
C LEU A 29 -3.05 -18.09 0.44
N ALA A 30 -3.23 -16.84 0.01
CA ALA A 30 -4.38 -16.43 -0.80
C ALA A 30 -4.48 -17.23 -2.11
N THR A 31 -3.36 -17.42 -2.82
CA THR A 31 -3.31 -18.25 -4.03
C THR A 31 -3.75 -19.69 -3.75
N LEU A 32 -3.28 -20.30 -2.66
CA LEU A 32 -3.67 -21.67 -2.29
C LEU A 32 -5.19 -21.76 -2.04
N PHE A 33 -5.76 -20.84 -1.27
CA PHE A 33 -7.20 -20.84 -1.01
C PHE A 33 -8.02 -20.56 -2.28
N ILE A 34 -7.53 -19.73 -3.21
CA ILE A 34 -8.17 -19.50 -4.51
C ILE A 34 -8.19 -20.80 -5.33
N LEU A 35 -7.08 -21.55 -5.38
CA LEU A 35 -7.01 -22.83 -6.09
C LEU A 35 -7.97 -23.86 -5.48
N VAL A 36 -8.02 -23.94 -4.15
CA VAL A 36 -8.99 -24.80 -3.45
C VAL A 36 -10.43 -24.37 -3.76
N GLY A 37 -10.72 -23.07 -3.72
CA GLY A 37 -12.05 -22.53 -4.03
C GLY A 37 -12.49 -22.81 -5.47
N LEU A 38 -11.58 -22.71 -6.44
CA LEU A 38 -11.82 -23.10 -7.84
C LEU A 38 -12.06 -24.61 -7.96
N GLY A 39 -11.23 -25.43 -7.32
CA GLY A 39 -11.40 -26.88 -7.32
C GLY A 39 -12.74 -27.32 -6.74
N LEU A 40 -13.17 -26.72 -5.63
CA LEU A 40 -14.47 -27.01 -5.01
C LEU A 40 -15.64 -26.57 -5.90
N GLN A 41 -15.55 -25.44 -6.61
CA GLN A 41 -16.59 -25.02 -7.56
C GLN A 41 -16.69 -25.95 -8.76
N ILE A 42 -15.55 -26.33 -9.34
CA ILE A 42 -15.51 -27.28 -10.45
C ILE A 42 -16.06 -28.63 -9.98
N GLY A 43 -15.65 -29.10 -8.79
CA GLY A 43 -16.16 -30.32 -8.19
C GLY A 43 -17.67 -30.30 -7.98
N ALA A 44 -18.20 -29.19 -7.46
CA ALA A 44 -19.64 -28.99 -7.30
C ALA A 44 -20.38 -29.00 -8.64
N ALA A 45 -19.79 -28.44 -9.70
CA ALA A 45 -20.33 -28.47 -11.06
C ALA A 45 -20.34 -29.88 -11.65
N THR A 46 -19.29 -30.65 -11.43
CA THR A 46 -19.15 -31.99 -12.04
C THR A 46 -19.97 -33.06 -11.33
N LEU A 47 -20.08 -32.99 -10.00
CA LEU A 47 -20.72 -34.06 -9.21
C LEU A 47 -22.24 -33.95 -9.15
N ASN A 48 -22.79 -32.78 -9.51
CA ASN A 48 -24.23 -32.52 -9.44
C ASN A 48 -24.86 -32.34 -10.83
N SER A 49 -24.29 -32.99 -11.85
CA SER A 49 -24.79 -32.94 -13.23
C SER A 49 -26.25 -33.32 -13.38
N ASP A 50 -26.76 -34.13 -12.45
CA ASP A 50 -28.12 -34.69 -12.51
C ASP A 50 -29.15 -33.74 -11.86
N ASN A 51 -28.68 -32.79 -11.04
CA ASN A 51 -29.50 -31.77 -10.39
C ASN A 51 -29.25 -30.42 -11.06
N PHE A 52 -29.97 -30.15 -12.16
CA PHE A 52 -29.97 -28.86 -12.86
C PHE A 52 -30.33 -27.64 -11.99
N GLU A 53 -30.67 -27.84 -10.71
CA GLU A 53 -30.99 -26.79 -9.75
C GLU A 53 -29.77 -26.19 -9.02
N ILE A 54 -28.57 -26.78 -9.10
CA ILE A 54 -27.42 -26.17 -8.42
C ILE A 54 -27.00 -24.90 -9.16
N TRP A 55 -27.35 -23.77 -8.55
CA TRP A 55 -27.03 -22.46 -9.07
C TRP A 55 -25.54 -22.17 -8.89
N ILE A 56 -24.78 -22.41 -9.95
CA ILE A 56 -23.36 -22.06 -10.02
C ILE A 56 -23.25 -20.66 -10.61
N SER A 57 -23.14 -19.71 -9.69
CA SER A 57 -22.76 -18.32 -9.89
C SER A 57 -21.57 -18.17 -10.87
N PRO A 58 -21.77 -17.79 -12.15
CA PRO A 58 -20.65 -17.57 -13.09
C PRO A 58 -19.73 -16.44 -12.63
N GLU A 59 -20.25 -15.45 -11.91
CA GLU A 59 -19.48 -14.35 -11.34
C GLU A 59 -18.41 -14.84 -10.35
N SER A 60 -18.63 -15.98 -9.70
CA SER A 60 -17.66 -16.58 -8.79
C SER A 60 -16.37 -17.00 -9.48
N PHE A 61 -16.46 -17.53 -10.70
CA PHE A 61 -15.28 -17.89 -11.50
C PHE A 61 -14.51 -16.65 -11.94
N VAL A 62 -15.22 -15.55 -12.23
CA VAL A 62 -14.59 -14.28 -12.62
C VAL A 62 -13.73 -13.73 -11.49
N PHE A 63 -14.27 -13.64 -10.26
CA PHE A 63 -13.51 -13.09 -9.14
C PHE A 63 -12.35 -13.99 -8.69
N LEU A 64 -12.55 -15.31 -8.65
CA LEU A 64 -11.46 -16.24 -8.34
C LEU A 64 -10.38 -16.24 -9.45
N GLY A 65 -10.79 -16.17 -10.72
CA GLY A 65 -9.87 -16.10 -11.86
C GLY A 65 -9.04 -14.83 -11.86
N ILE A 66 -9.67 -13.67 -11.70
CA ILE A 66 -8.96 -12.38 -11.58
C ILE A 66 -8.05 -12.39 -10.34
N GLY A 67 -8.52 -12.94 -9.21
CA GLY A 67 -7.70 -13.07 -8.00
C GLY A 67 -6.47 -13.96 -8.20
N LEU A 68 -6.61 -15.06 -8.94
CA LEU A 68 -5.49 -15.94 -9.29
C LEU A 68 -4.49 -15.21 -10.18
N ILE A 69 -4.96 -14.57 -11.26
CA ILE A 69 -4.11 -13.81 -12.19
C ILE A 69 -3.38 -12.69 -11.45
N TRP A 70 -4.07 -11.96 -10.56
CA TRP A 70 -3.49 -10.88 -9.77
C TRP A 70 -2.38 -11.39 -8.85
N ASN A 71 -2.63 -12.45 -8.08
CA ASN A 71 -1.60 -13.01 -7.20
C ASN A 71 -0.39 -13.54 -7.99
N VAL A 72 -0.62 -14.23 -9.12
CA VAL A 72 0.46 -14.72 -9.98
C VAL A 72 1.26 -13.57 -10.59
N THR A 73 0.59 -12.51 -11.07
CA THR A 73 1.25 -11.32 -11.63
C THR A 73 2.17 -10.68 -10.60
N GLU A 74 1.71 -10.59 -9.35
CA GLU A 74 2.49 -10.05 -8.25
C GLU A 74 3.75 -10.86 -7.95
N PHE A 75 3.61 -12.19 -7.92
CA PHE A 75 4.75 -13.11 -7.82
C PHE A 75 5.75 -12.87 -8.95
N ILE A 76 5.27 -12.87 -10.20
CA ILE A 76 6.13 -12.69 -11.38
C ILE A 76 6.87 -11.35 -11.32
N VAL A 77 6.18 -10.26 -10.99
CA VAL A 77 6.80 -8.93 -10.93
C VAL A 77 7.86 -8.86 -9.84
N ARG A 78 7.62 -9.48 -8.67
CA ARG A 78 8.63 -9.56 -7.59
C ARG A 78 9.86 -10.37 -7.98
N PHE A 79 9.73 -11.38 -8.84
CA PHE A 79 10.87 -12.14 -9.35
C PHE A 79 11.63 -11.41 -10.46
N GLN A 80 10.94 -10.65 -11.32
CA GLN A 80 11.54 -10.05 -12.51
C GLN A 80 12.08 -8.63 -12.31
N LYS A 81 11.43 -7.80 -11.48
CA LYS A 81 11.77 -6.37 -11.36
C LYS A 81 12.32 -6.02 -9.99
N LYS A 82 13.40 -5.23 -9.99
CA LYS A 82 13.91 -4.55 -8.78
C LYS A 82 13.04 -3.36 -8.38
N THR A 83 12.18 -2.87 -9.28
CA THR A 83 11.24 -1.78 -9.02
C THR A 83 9.87 -2.34 -8.68
N GLY A 84 9.39 -2.00 -7.48
CA GLY A 84 8.07 -2.42 -7.00
C GLY A 84 6.93 -1.87 -7.87
N MET A 85 5.80 -2.57 -7.86
CA MET A 85 4.56 -2.07 -8.44
C MET A 85 4.08 -0.82 -7.69
N HIS A 86 3.34 0.05 -8.40
CA HIS A 86 2.76 1.23 -7.79
C HIS A 86 1.81 0.82 -6.65
N PRO A 87 1.99 1.34 -5.42
CA PRO A 87 1.26 0.84 -4.26
C PRO A 87 -0.25 1.16 -4.34
N GLY A 88 -0.63 2.22 -5.07
CA GLY A 88 -2.04 2.51 -5.35
C GLY A 88 -2.76 1.44 -6.19
N ALA A 89 -2.05 0.74 -7.09
CA ALA A 89 -2.66 -0.34 -7.87
C ALA A 89 -3.00 -1.54 -6.98
N HIS A 90 -2.16 -1.85 -6.00
CA HIS A 90 -2.44 -2.89 -5.01
C HIS A 90 -3.72 -2.63 -4.23
N VAL A 91 -3.86 -1.40 -3.72
CA VAL A 91 -5.04 -1.01 -2.93
C VAL A 91 -6.33 -1.20 -3.73
N ALA A 92 -6.36 -0.75 -4.99
CA ALA A 92 -7.56 -0.84 -5.82
C ALA A 92 -7.96 -2.28 -6.14
N PHE A 93 -7.00 -3.12 -6.57
CA PHE A 93 -7.29 -4.51 -6.95
C PHE A 93 -7.72 -5.36 -5.74
N ASP A 94 -7.04 -5.23 -4.59
CA ASP A 94 -7.40 -6.00 -3.39
C ASP A 94 -8.80 -5.60 -2.86
N LEU A 95 -9.22 -4.33 -3.03
CA LEU A 95 -10.57 -3.89 -2.67
C LEU A 95 -11.65 -4.46 -3.61
N ILE A 96 -11.40 -4.47 -4.92
CA ILE A 96 -12.33 -5.06 -5.91
C ILE A 96 -12.51 -6.56 -5.64
N LEU A 97 -11.40 -7.27 -5.38
CA LEU A 97 -11.42 -8.69 -5.06
C LEU A 97 -12.14 -8.97 -3.73
N PHE A 98 -11.90 -8.16 -2.70
CA PHE A 98 -12.63 -8.23 -1.44
C PHE A 98 -14.15 -8.11 -1.66
N GLY A 99 -14.62 -7.07 -2.34
CA GLY A 99 -16.05 -6.85 -2.58
C GLY A 99 -16.70 -7.94 -3.43
N GLY A 100 -16.01 -8.40 -4.47
CA GLY A 100 -16.49 -9.46 -5.35
C GLY A 100 -16.54 -10.84 -4.68
N LEU A 101 -15.49 -11.22 -3.93
CA LEU A 101 -15.45 -12.48 -3.20
C LEU A 101 -16.43 -12.50 -2.02
N PHE A 102 -16.61 -11.36 -1.34
CA PHE A 102 -17.59 -11.23 -0.27
C PHE A 102 -19.02 -11.43 -0.80
N SER A 103 -19.40 -10.67 -1.82
CA SER A 103 -20.76 -10.73 -2.37
C SER A 103 -21.06 -12.10 -2.98
N SER A 104 -20.18 -12.64 -3.83
CA SER A 104 -20.37 -13.96 -4.44
C SER A 104 -20.32 -15.11 -3.42
N GLY A 105 -19.47 -15.03 -2.40
CA GLY A 105 -19.42 -16.00 -1.31
C GLY A 105 -20.69 -16.01 -0.48
N LEU A 106 -21.19 -14.83 -0.11
CA LEU A 106 -22.40 -14.69 0.68
C LEU A 106 -23.63 -15.19 -0.09
N ILE A 107 -23.80 -14.79 -1.36
CA ILE A 107 -24.90 -15.25 -2.21
C ILE A 107 -24.88 -16.77 -2.36
N GLN A 108 -23.71 -17.37 -2.60
CA GLN A 108 -23.61 -18.83 -2.73
C GLN A 108 -24.00 -19.57 -1.45
N ILE A 109 -23.58 -19.07 -0.28
CA ILE A 109 -23.95 -19.67 1.01
C ILE A 109 -25.46 -19.53 1.24
N LEU A 110 -26.05 -18.37 0.94
CA LEU A 110 -27.48 -18.13 1.15
C LEU A 110 -28.37 -18.98 0.25
N ILE A 111 -28.01 -19.13 -1.03
CA ILE A 111 -28.80 -19.90 -2.01
C ILE A 111 -28.67 -21.40 -1.77
N ASN A 112 -27.45 -21.88 -1.48
CA ASN A 112 -27.14 -23.30 -1.44
C ASN A 112 -26.90 -23.84 -0.01
N TYR A 113 -27.50 -23.23 1.02
CA TYR A 113 -27.18 -23.55 2.42
C TYR A 113 -27.43 -25.02 2.83
N TRP A 114 -28.28 -25.71 2.07
CA TRP A 114 -28.65 -27.12 2.22
C TRP A 114 -27.55 -28.08 1.74
N GLU A 115 -26.69 -27.62 0.84
CA GLU A 115 -25.71 -28.46 0.16
C GLU A 115 -24.30 -28.22 0.71
N SER A 116 -23.71 -29.27 1.29
CA SER A 116 -22.43 -29.17 1.99
C SER A 116 -21.27 -28.68 1.10
N LEU A 117 -21.23 -29.09 -0.17
CA LEU A 117 -20.13 -28.78 -1.09
C LEU A 117 -20.16 -27.32 -1.60
N PRO A 118 -21.30 -26.78 -2.09
CA PRO A 118 -21.46 -25.34 -2.33
C PRO A 118 -21.22 -24.48 -1.09
N VAL A 119 -21.67 -24.90 0.10
CA VAL A 119 -21.40 -24.18 1.35
C VAL A 119 -19.91 -24.15 1.67
N ALA A 120 -19.20 -25.26 1.48
CA ALA A 120 -17.75 -25.31 1.65
C ALA A 120 -17.04 -24.37 0.67
N ALA A 121 -17.41 -24.39 -0.62
CA ALA A 121 -16.87 -23.48 -1.62
C ALA A 121 -17.16 -22.00 -1.28
N GLY A 122 -18.36 -21.69 -0.82
CA GLY A 122 -18.73 -20.36 -0.33
C GLY A 122 -17.90 -19.93 0.87
N SER A 123 -17.71 -20.83 1.84
CA SER A 123 -16.89 -20.59 3.04
C SER A 123 -15.43 -20.28 2.71
N VAL A 124 -14.85 -21.02 1.76
CA VAL A 124 -13.48 -20.77 1.27
C VAL A 124 -13.36 -19.37 0.66
N LYS A 125 -14.37 -18.87 -0.06
CA LYS A 125 -14.36 -17.48 -0.57
C LYS A 125 -14.38 -16.45 0.54
N ILE A 126 -15.10 -16.70 1.62
CA ILE A 126 -15.10 -15.79 2.78
C ILE A 126 -13.69 -15.73 3.40
N VAL A 127 -12.99 -16.86 3.47
CA VAL A 127 -11.58 -16.88 3.89
C VAL A 127 -10.69 -16.10 2.91
N CYS A 128 -10.83 -16.32 1.60
CA CYS A 128 -10.11 -15.53 0.58
C CYS A 128 -10.39 -14.03 0.71
N CYS A 129 -11.64 -13.66 0.96
CA CYS A 129 -12.08 -12.29 1.16
C CYS A 129 -11.36 -11.64 2.36
N LEU A 130 -11.29 -12.34 3.51
CA LEU A 130 -10.54 -11.87 4.68
C LEU A 130 -9.04 -11.71 4.37
N LEU A 131 -8.44 -12.65 3.62
CA LEU A 131 -7.05 -12.54 3.20
C LEU A 131 -6.80 -11.31 2.32
N HIS A 132 -7.67 -11.04 1.34
CA HIS A 132 -7.58 -9.84 0.51
C HIS A 132 -7.81 -8.55 1.30
N PHE A 133 -8.70 -8.57 2.30
CA PHE A 133 -8.87 -7.43 3.20
C PHE A 133 -7.60 -7.14 4.01
N VAL A 134 -6.95 -8.18 4.55
CA VAL A 134 -5.67 -8.02 5.26
C VAL A 134 -4.58 -7.49 4.32
N LEU A 135 -4.49 -8.02 3.09
CA LEU A 135 -3.56 -7.51 2.07
C LEU A 135 -3.84 -6.04 1.71
N PHE A 136 -5.11 -5.65 1.61
CA PHE A 136 -5.54 -4.26 1.41
C PHE A 136 -5.06 -3.35 2.55
N VAL A 137 -5.28 -3.74 3.82
CA VAL A 137 -4.82 -2.96 4.98
C VAL A 137 -3.31 -2.79 4.94
N PHE A 138 -2.56 -3.84 4.60
CA PHE A 138 -1.11 -3.74 4.42
C PHE A 138 -0.72 -2.76 3.31
N ALA A 139 -1.38 -2.82 2.16
CA ALA A 139 -1.15 -1.90 1.06
C ALA A 139 -1.44 -0.43 1.45
N CYS A 140 -2.50 -0.19 2.23
CA CYS A 140 -2.80 1.15 2.77
C CYS A 140 -1.70 1.65 3.72
N VAL A 141 -1.23 0.78 4.62
CA VAL A 141 -0.13 1.12 5.55
C VAL A 141 1.16 1.43 4.79
N ASP A 142 1.46 0.66 3.75
CA ASP A 142 2.65 0.87 2.92
C ASP A 142 2.56 2.18 2.12
N CYS A 143 1.40 2.49 1.54
CA CYS A 143 1.13 3.80 0.93
C CYS A 143 1.37 4.95 1.91
N HIS A 144 0.85 4.84 3.13
CA HIS A 144 0.99 5.87 4.16
C HIS A 144 2.46 6.06 4.58
N ARG A 145 3.20 4.96 4.75
CA ARG A 145 4.63 5.00 5.06
C ARG A 145 5.45 5.61 3.93
N LEU A 146 5.16 5.27 2.68
CA LEU A 146 5.84 5.84 1.53
C LEU A 146 5.60 7.35 1.44
N ARG A 147 4.35 7.79 1.64
CA ARG A 147 4.01 9.21 1.67
C ARG A 147 4.78 9.96 2.76
N THR A 148 4.89 9.37 3.96
CA THR A 148 5.60 9.99 5.08
C THR A 148 7.10 10.10 4.82
N LYS A 149 7.72 9.08 4.20
CA LYS A 149 9.15 9.12 3.81
C LYS A 149 9.41 10.21 2.77
N ASN A 150 8.59 10.26 1.71
CA ASN A 150 8.73 11.27 0.67
C ASN A 150 8.60 12.70 1.22
N ALA A 151 7.68 12.92 2.17
CA ALA A 151 7.54 14.22 2.84
C ALA A 151 8.80 14.59 3.66
N ALA A 152 9.38 13.64 4.40
CA ALA A 152 10.61 13.87 5.16
C ALA A 152 11.81 14.16 4.25
N ASP A 153 11.93 13.45 3.13
CA ASP A 153 13.01 13.66 2.15
C ASP A 153 12.91 15.02 1.47
N LEU A 154 11.70 15.47 1.12
CA LEU A 154 11.47 16.80 0.57
C LEU A 154 11.84 17.91 1.56
N VAL A 155 11.50 17.73 2.85
CA VAL A 155 11.89 18.68 3.91
C VAL A 155 13.41 18.67 4.09
N ALA A 156 14.06 17.51 4.10
CA ALA A 156 15.51 17.40 4.21
C ALA A 156 16.23 18.09 3.03
N GLN A 157 15.72 17.92 1.81
CA GLN A 157 16.22 18.59 0.62
C GLN A 157 16.02 20.12 0.70
N ALA A 158 14.87 20.59 1.18
CA ALA A 158 14.62 22.01 1.38
C ALA A 158 15.52 22.64 2.46
N VAL A 159 15.80 21.91 3.55
CA VAL A 159 16.72 22.38 4.59
C VAL A 159 18.16 22.43 4.08
N ALA A 160 18.58 21.44 3.28
CA ALA A 160 19.90 21.43 2.67
C ALA A 160 20.11 22.64 1.75
N SER A 161 19.12 22.96 0.91
CA SER A 161 19.22 24.12 0.00
C SER A 161 19.22 25.47 0.72
N LEU A 162 18.58 25.59 1.88
CA LEU A 162 18.67 26.81 2.71
C LEU A 162 20.06 27.01 3.32
N LYS A 163 20.70 25.92 3.74
CA LYS A 163 22.05 25.97 4.33
C LYS A 163 23.09 26.44 3.32
N ASP A 164 22.97 26.00 2.07
CA ASP A 164 23.87 26.40 0.99
C ASP A 164 23.76 27.90 0.68
N ASN A 165 22.55 28.48 0.80
CA ASN A 165 22.32 29.92 0.62
C ASN A 165 22.87 30.77 1.77
N GLU A 166 22.74 30.33 3.02
CA GLU A 166 23.29 31.07 4.17
C GLU A 166 24.82 31.11 4.12
N GLN A 167 25.45 30.04 3.64
CA GLN A 167 26.90 29.95 3.48
C GLN A 167 27.42 30.87 2.37
N PHE A 168 26.61 31.12 1.34
CA PHE A 168 26.89 32.13 0.32
C PHE A 168 26.81 33.57 0.87
N GLU A 169 25.81 33.88 1.70
CA GLU A 169 25.69 35.21 2.33
C GLU A 169 26.81 35.50 3.34
N LEU A 170 27.21 34.52 4.16
CA LEU A 170 28.34 34.68 5.08
C LEU A 170 29.68 34.89 4.35
N SER A 171 29.86 34.30 3.17
CA SER A 171 31.04 34.51 2.32
C SER A 171 31.04 35.90 1.67
N SER A 172 29.88 36.44 1.28
CA SER A 172 29.78 37.78 0.69
C SER A 172 29.91 38.91 1.73
N VAL A 173 29.42 38.71 2.96
CA VAL A 173 29.58 39.68 4.06
C VAL A 173 31.03 39.75 4.55
N GLY A 174 31.81 38.67 4.40
CA GLY A 174 33.26 38.67 4.68
C GLY A 174 34.09 39.61 3.78
N ALA A 175 33.53 40.07 2.65
CA ALA A 175 34.17 41.04 1.76
C ALA A 175 33.75 42.50 2.03
N VAL A 176 32.74 42.74 2.88
CA VAL A 176 32.26 44.09 3.24
C VAL A 176 32.77 44.46 4.63
N LYS A 177 34.10 44.60 4.75
CA LYS A 177 34.75 45.11 5.96
C LYS A 177 34.99 46.60 5.82
N GLU A 178 33.93 47.41 5.66
CA GLU A 178 33.91 48.87 5.93
C GLU A 178 32.54 49.52 5.60
N VAL A 179 31.44 49.17 6.29
CA VAL A 179 30.25 50.06 6.29
C VAL A 179 29.60 50.10 7.67
N ALA A 180 29.29 51.33 8.07
CA ALA A 180 29.00 51.83 9.41
C ALA A 180 27.82 51.16 10.17
N PRO A 181 27.88 51.17 11.52
CA PRO A 181 26.86 50.59 12.38
C PRO A 181 25.60 51.46 12.46
N GLY A 182 24.49 51.01 11.88
CA GLY A 182 23.21 51.71 12.05
C GLY A 182 21.91 51.01 11.62
N MET A 183 21.93 49.84 10.94
CA MET A 183 20.74 49.38 10.20
C MET A 183 20.36 47.88 10.31
N ALA A 184 20.73 47.19 11.40
CA ALA A 184 20.59 45.72 11.48
C ALA A 184 19.24 45.17 12.02
N LEU A 185 18.25 45.99 12.40
CA LEU A 185 17.09 45.51 13.16
C LEU A 185 15.83 45.13 12.34
N ILE A 186 15.84 45.25 11.02
CA ILE A 186 14.62 45.09 10.20
C ILE A 186 14.42 43.64 9.66
N SER A 187 15.46 42.80 9.62
CA SER A 187 15.42 41.54 8.84
C SER A 187 14.63 40.38 9.49
N ILE A 188 14.57 40.30 10.83
CA ILE A 188 14.01 39.13 11.52
C ILE A 188 12.47 39.02 11.39
N LYS A 189 11.75 40.15 11.30
CA LYS A 189 10.28 40.14 11.18
C LYS A 189 9.79 39.67 9.81
N THR A 190 10.61 39.78 8.77
CA THR A 190 10.24 39.38 7.40
C THR A 190 10.34 37.87 7.21
N LEU A 191 11.29 37.21 7.89
CA LEU A 191 11.47 35.75 7.83
C LEU A 191 10.30 34.98 8.46
N ALA A 192 9.71 35.48 9.54
CA ALA A 192 8.54 34.86 10.18
C ALA A 192 7.28 34.88 9.29
N LYS A 193 7.17 35.83 8.35
CA LYS A 193 6.00 35.97 7.46
C LYS A 193 6.06 35.04 6.24
N LEU A 194 7.26 34.63 5.83
CA LEU A 194 7.49 33.68 4.73
C LEU A 194 7.23 32.22 5.13
N GLN A 195 7.49 31.83 6.39
CA GLN A 195 7.17 30.47 6.85
C GLN A 195 5.67 30.15 6.82
N ASN A 196 4.81 31.14 7.10
CA ASN A 196 3.35 30.93 7.09
C ASN A 196 2.74 30.85 5.68
N THR A 197 3.40 31.38 4.65
CA THR A 197 2.86 31.37 3.27
C THR A 197 3.24 30.13 2.46
N VAL A 198 4.25 29.37 2.88
CA VAL A 198 4.64 28.11 2.21
C VAL A 198 3.68 26.97 2.56
N CYS A 199 3.01 27.03 3.72
CA CYS A 199 2.03 26.01 4.13
C CYS A 199 0.77 26.00 3.25
N GLU A 200 0.38 27.15 2.67
CA GLU A 200 -0.84 27.29 1.85
C GLU A 200 -0.68 26.77 0.41
N LYS A 201 0.56 26.62 -0.07
CA LYS A 201 0.85 26.20 -1.46
C LYS A 201 1.07 24.70 -1.63
N CYS A 202 1.02 23.89 -0.56
CA CYS A 202 1.16 22.44 -0.67
C CYS A 202 -0.11 21.71 -1.15
N GLY A 203 -0.98 22.42 -1.87
CA GLY A 203 -2.02 21.94 -2.77
C GLY A 203 -2.28 20.44 -2.71
N GLU A 204 -3.00 19.99 -1.67
CA GLU A 204 -3.73 18.73 -1.74
C GLU A 204 -4.87 18.92 -2.73
N THR A 205 -4.57 18.64 -4.00
CA THR A 205 -5.60 18.34 -4.98
C THR A 205 -6.31 17.07 -4.52
N LYS A 206 -7.53 17.25 -4.00
CA LYS A 206 -8.54 16.19 -3.94
C LYS A 206 -8.74 15.64 -5.36
N ILE A 207 -8.27 14.42 -5.62
CA ILE A 207 -8.98 13.42 -6.43
C ILE A 207 -8.65 12.04 -5.84
#